data_AF-A0A107G470-F1
#
_entry.id   AF-A0A107G470-F1
#
_cell.length_a   1.000
_cell.length_b   1.000
_cell.length_c   1.000
_cell.angle_alpha   90.00
_cell.angle_beta   90.00
_cell.angle_gamma   90.00
#
_symmetry.space_group_name_H-M   'P 1'
#
loop_
_entity.id
_entity.type
_entity.pdbx_description
1 polymer ?
#
loop_
_entity_poly.entity_id
_entity_poly.type
_entity_poly.pdbx_seq_one_letter_code
_entity_poly.pdbx_strand_id
1 'polypeptide(L)' 'MAMALSGAEAGAVVGSIGGPIGTFFGGLAGAVIAGLIGSAAGCATGSAVGAMIDENMLDSHQCLACGHTFSAPPD' A
#
# COMPACT_ATOMS: atom_id res chain seq x y z
N MET A 1 7.15 6.03 -1.02
CA MET A 1 7.88 7.25 -1.43
C MET A 1 7.71 7.57 -2.91
N ALA A 2 7.90 6.60 -3.83
CA ALA A 2 7.79 6.83 -5.27
C ALA A 2 6.48 7.52 -5.69
N MET A 3 5.33 7.02 -5.25
CA MET A 3 4.02 7.63 -5.55
C MET A 3 3.91 9.07 -5.02
N ALA A 4 4.40 9.35 -3.81
CA ALA A 4 4.38 10.69 -3.24
C ALA A 4 5.30 11.65 -4.00
N LEU A 5 6.46 11.18 -4.45
CA LEU A 5 7.37 11.98 -5.30
C LEU A 5 6.70 12.29 -6.65
N SER A 6 6.11 11.28 -7.28
CA SER A 6 5.33 11.41 -8.53
C SER A 6 4.12 12.34 -8.40
N GLY A 7 3.44 12.32 -7.26
CA GLY A 7 2.42 13.30 -6.94
C GLY A 7 2.99 14.71 -6.76
N ALA A 8 4.14 14.83 -6.09
CA ALA A 8 4.79 16.12 -5.86
C ALA A 8 5.26 16.79 -7.15
N GLU A 9 5.91 16.03 -8.04
CA GLU A 9 6.36 16.54 -9.34
C GLU A 9 5.16 16.94 -10.22
N ALA A 10 4.12 16.10 -10.30
CA ALA A 10 2.92 16.44 -11.07
C ALA A 10 2.20 17.69 -10.52
N GLY A 11 2.06 17.77 -9.20
CA GLY A 11 1.45 18.90 -8.52
C GLY A 11 2.29 20.19 -8.65
N ALA A 12 3.61 20.08 -8.61
CA ALA A 12 4.52 21.21 -8.83
C ALA A 12 4.44 21.71 -10.28
N VAL A 13 4.38 20.80 -11.27
CA VAL A 13 4.22 21.14 -12.69
C VAL A 13 2.91 21.89 -12.92
N VAL A 14 1.78 21.38 -12.42
CA VAL A 14 0.48 22.08 -12.52
C VAL A 14 0.51 23.42 -11.77
N GLY A 15 1.09 23.45 -10.57
CA GLY A 15 1.19 24.63 -9.73
C GLY A 15 2.10 25.73 -10.29
N SER A 16 3.03 25.38 -11.19
CA SER A 16 3.97 26.33 -11.79
C SER A 16 3.31 27.44 -12.61
N ILE A 17 2.08 27.21 -13.09
CA ILE A 17 1.25 28.24 -13.76
C ILE A 17 0.99 29.43 -12.83
N GLY A 18 0.89 29.18 -11.52
CA GLY A 18 0.73 30.21 -10.48
C GLY A 18 2.05 30.77 -9.94
N GLY A 19 3.19 30.45 -10.54
CA GLY A 19 4.51 30.89 -10.11
C GLY A 19 5.14 30.05 -8.98
N PRO A 20 6.17 30.58 -8.29
CA PRO A 20 6.97 29.81 -7.32
C PRO A 20 6.16 29.29 -6.13
N ILE A 21 5.23 30.11 -5.65
CA ILE A 21 4.33 29.76 -4.54
C ILE A 21 3.38 28.64 -4.99
N GLY A 22 2.83 28.73 -6.20
CA GLY A 22 1.98 27.69 -6.78
C GLY A 22 2.71 26.36 -6.95
N THR A 23 3.98 26.39 -7.36
CA THR A 23 4.83 25.19 -7.49
C THR A 23 5.01 24.48 -6.15
N PHE A 24 5.29 25.24 -5.08
CA PHE A 24 5.51 24.69 -3.74
C PHE A 24 4.23 24.05 -3.17
N PHE A 25 3.11 24.79 -3.19
CA PHE A 25 1.84 24.27 -2.66
C PHE A 25 1.26 23.18 -3.54
N GLY A 26 1.39 23.30 -4.86
CA GLY A 26 1.00 22.26 -5.81
C GLY A 26 1.75 20.96 -5.56
N GLY A 27 3.08 21.03 -5.38
CA GLY A 27 3.88 19.86 -5.08
C GLY A 27 3.58 19.25 -3.70
N LEU A 28 3.39 20.06 -2.67
CA LEU A 28 3.00 19.57 -1.35
C LEU A 28 1.64 18.86 -1.40
N ALA A 29 0.64 19.49 -2.01
CA ALA A 29 -0.70 18.90 -2.14
C ALA A 29 -0.67 17.60 -2.96
N GLY A 30 0.05 17.60 -4.09
CA GLY A 30 0.22 16.41 -4.93
C GLY A 30 0.91 15.26 -4.19
N ALA A 31 1.94 15.56 -3.39
CA ALA A 31 2.65 14.56 -2.58
C ALA A 31 1.75 13.89 -1.55
N VAL A 32 0.93 14.69 -0.84
CA VAL A 32 0.00 14.18 0.17
C VAL A 32 -1.05 13.29 -0.48
N ILE A 33 -1.70 13.76 -1.55
CA ILE A 33 -2.76 13.00 -2.23
C ILE A 33 -2.22 11.66 -2.75
N ALA A 34 -1.09 11.67 -3.45
CA ALA A 34 -0.51 10.43 -3.98
C ALA A 34 0.04 9.50 -2.88
N GLY A 35 0.54 10.07 -1.78
CA GLY A 35 0.93 9.32 -0.58
C GLY A 35 -0.24 8.58 0.06
N LEU A 36 -1.38 9.25 0.22
CA LEU A 36 -2.60 8.65 0.78
C LEU A 36 -3.13 7.51 -0.11
N ILE A 37 -3.22 7.75 -1.43
CA ILE A 37 -3.66 6.72 -2.38
C ILE A 37 -2.70 5.52 -2.35
N GLY A 38 -1.39 5.77 -2.36
CA GLY A 38 -0.38 4.72 -2.27
C GLY A 38 -0.47 3.91 -0.97
N SER A 39 -0.79 4.56 0.16
CA SER A 39 -0.97 3.87 1.45
C SER A 39 -2.19 2.96 1.45
N ALA A 40 -3.33 3.42 0.92
CA ALA A 40 -4.55 2.62 0.82
C ALA A 40 -4.35 1.40 -0.08
N ALA A 41 -3.72 1.60 -1.24
CA ALA A 41 -3.36 0.51 -2.15
C ALA A 41 -2.42 -0.50 -1.47
N GLY A 42 -1.40 0.00 -0.75
CA GLY A 42 -0.47 -0.84 0.01
C GLY A 42 -1.16 -1.67 1.09
N CYS A 43 -2.14 -1.12 1.80
CA CYS A 43 -2.94 -1.87 2.78
C CYS A 43 -3.74 -3.00 2.12
N ALA A 44 -4.43 -2.72 1.00
CA ALA A 44 -5.21 -3.74 0.29
C ALA A 44 -4.33 -4.86 -0.32
N THR A 45 -3.18 -4.48 -0.89
CA THR A 45 -2.20 -5.46 -1.37
C THR A 45 -1.62 -6.26 -0.21
N GLY A 46 -1.29 -5.61 0.90
CA GLY A 46 -0.77 -6.27 2.10
C GLY A 46 -1.76 -7.26 2.71
N SER A 47 -3.05 -6.92 2.78
CA SER A 47 -4.08 -7.84 3.25
C SER A 47 -4.28 -9.03 2.31
N ALA A 48 -4.25 -8.81 0.99
CA ALA A 48 -4.37 -9.90 0.02
C ALA A 48 -3.15 -10.84 0.07
N VAL A 49 -1.93 -10.29 0.14
CA VAL A 49 -0.70 -11.08 0.27
C VAL A 49 -0.68 -11.82 1.62
N GLY A 50 -1.11 -11.17 2.70
CA GLY A 50 -1.24 -11.78 4.02
C GLY A 50 -2.20 -12.97 4.02
N ALA A 51 -3.37 -12.83 3.39
CA ALA A 51 -4.34 -13.92 3.24
C ALA A 51 -3.76 -15.10 2.44
N MET A 52 -3.05 -14.82 1.33
CA MET A 52 -2.40 -15.87 0.55
C MET A 52 -1.29 -16.60 1.33
N ILE A 53 -0.54 -15.89 2.17
CA ILE A 53 0.48 -16.50 3.04
C ILE A 53 -0.19 -17.33 4.13
N ASP A 54 -1.29 -16.85 4.71
CA ASP A 54 -2.07 -17.55 5.72
C ASP A 54 -2.59 -18.89 5.20
N GLU A 55 -3.26 -18.89 4.04
CA GLU A 55 -3.77 -20.11 3.40
C GLU A 55 -2.65 -21.09 2.98
N ASN A 56 -1.53 -20.57 2.46
CA ASN A 56 -0.48 -21.42 1.88
C ASN A 56 0.56 -21.90 2.91
N MET A 57 0.73 -21.20 4.03
CA MET A 57 1.82 -21.46 4.98
C MET A 57 1.34 -21.73 6.42
N LEU A 58 0.25 -21.10 6.88
CA LEU A 58 -0.28 -21.23 8.25
C LEU A 58 -1.42 -22.28 8.34
N ASP A 59 -2.30 -22.37 7.36
CA ASP A 59 -3.30 -23.46 7.30
C ASP A 59 -2.70 -24.81 6.85
N SER A 60 -1.43 -24.81 6.43
CA SER A 60 -0.65 -26.01 6.12
C SER A 60 0.20 -26.50 7.31
N HIS A 61 -0.19 -26.15 8.55
CA HIS A 61 0.40 -26.76 9.74
C HIS A 61 -0.08 -28.20 9.89
N GLN A 62 0.60 -29.11 9.20
CA GLN A 62 0.55 -30.54 9.49
C GLN A 62 1.59 -30.86 10.56
N CYS A 63 1.15 -31.41 11.70
CA CYS A 63 2.07 -31.91 12.70
C CYS A 63 2.90 -33.06 12.12
N LEU A 64 4.20 -32.86 11.87
CA LEU A 64 5.08 -33.89 11.29
C LEU A 64 5.25 -35.14 12.18
N ALA A 65 4.89 -35.05 13.46
CA ALA A 65 4.93 -36.16 14.40
C ALA A 65 3.66 -37.03 14.40
N CYS A 66 2.48 -36.46 14.07
CA CYS A 66 1.20 -37.19 14.14
C CYS A 66 0.29 -37.03 12.92
N GLY A 67 0.67 -36.25 11.92
CA GLY A 67 -0.06 -36.06 10.66
C GLY A 67 -1.32 -35.19 10.74
N HIS A 68 -1.64 -34.64 11.92
CA HIS A 68 -2.85 -33.83 12.09
C HIS A 68 -2.68 -32.45 11.45
N THR A 69 -3.60 -32.10 10.56
CA THR A 69 -3.71 -30.76 9.97
C THR A 69 -4.58 -29.89 10.86
N PHE A 70 -4.08 -28.72 11.22
CA PHE A 70 -4.86 -27.69 11.90
C PHE A 70 -5.35 -26.71 10.84
N SER A 71 -6.66 -26.52 10.74
CA SER A 71 -7.25 -25.48 9.89
C SER A 71 -7.98 -24.50 10.80
N ALA A 72 -7.89 -23.20 10.52
CA ALA A 72 -8.66 -22.20 11.25
C ALA A 72 -10.17 -22.46 11.08
N PRO A 73 -10.99 -22.30 12.14
CA PRO A 73 -12.44 -22.41 12.03
C PRO A 73 -13.01 -21.27 11.17
N PRO A 74 -14.04 -21.54 10.32
CA PRO A 74 -14.67 -20.50 9.52
C PRO A 74 -15.45 -19.52 10.42
N ASP A 75 -15.27 -18.22 10.18
CA ASP A 75 -16.02 -17.11 10.78
C ASP A 75 -17.46 -16.97 10.22
#